data_AF-A0A7W0S0D2-F1
#
_entry.id   AF-A0A7W0S0D2-F1
#
_cell.length_a   1.000
_cell.length_b   1.000
_cell.length_c   1.000
_cell.angle_alpha   90.00
_cell.angle_beta   90.00
_cell.angle_gamma   90.00
#
_symmetry.space_group_name_H-M   'P 1'
#
loop_
_entity.id
_entity.type
_entity.pdbx_description
1 polymer ?
#
loop_
_entity_poly.entity_id
_entity_poly.type
_entity_poly.pdbx_seq_one_letter_code
_entity_poly.pdbx_strand_id
1 'polypeptide(L)'
;MLAIGLALGTSLCYGLANYLGPLQTRRLPLGAVLVGNAGTALLVSIGLVLVAGEALPDTGAIAVGLAAGVANLAGLILYFRAAALGSLSIAAPIGATGAVIPVAVGLASGERPSLLQLAGIPLAVAGVALAARPAGGSARAPV
;
A
#
# COMPACT_ATOMS: atom_id res chain seq x y z
N MET A 1 21.47 -1.22 8.73
CA MET A 1 21.14 -2.64 8.50
C MET A 1 19.71 -2.97 8.88
N LEU A 2 19.26 -2.64 10.10
CA LEU A 2 17.86 -2.87 10.54
C LEU A 2 16.81 -2.27 9.59
N ALA A 3 16.95 -1.00 9.20
CA ALA A 3 16.01 -0.33 8.30
C ALA A 3 15.88 -1.02 6.91
N ILE A 4 16.99 -1.55 6.38
CA ILE A 4 16.99 -2.29 5.11
C ILE A 4 16.27 -3.63 5.29
N GLY A 5 16.56 -4.34 6.40
CA GLY A 5 15.86 -5.59 6.73
C GLY A 5 14.36 -5.39 6.90
N LEU A 6 13.93 -4.32 7.57
CA LEU A 6 12.52 -3.95 7.69
C LEU A 6 11.91 -3.62 6.33
N ALA A 7 12.57 -2.84 5.48
CA ALA A 7 12.08 -2.51 4.15
C ALA A 7 11.89 -3.75 3.25
N LEU A 8 12.85 -4.68 3.28
CA LEU A 8 12.75 -5.96 2.55
C LEU A 8 11.64 -6.84 3.12
N GLY A 9 11.53 -6.91 4.45
CA GLY A 9 10.45 -7.63 5.13
C GLY A 9 9.08 -7.07 4.75
N THR A 10 8.91 -5.75 4.79
CA THR A 10 7.69 -5.07 4.33
C THR A 10 7.40 -5.39 2.87
N SER A 11 8.39 -5.31 1.98
CA SER A 11 8.21 -5.62 0.56
C SER A 11 7.75 -7.06 0.33
N LEU A 12 8.30 -8.02 1.09
CA LEU A 12 7.88 -9.41 1.02
C LEU A 12 6.45 -9.60 1.52
N CYS A 13 6.12 -9.02 2.67
CA CYS A 13 4.76 -9.06 3.24
C CYS A 13 3.73 -8.44 2.29
N TYR A 14 4.04 -7.28 1.70
CA TYR A 14 3.18 -6.62 0.73
C TYR A 14 3.01 -7.44 -0.54
N GLY A 15 4.09 -8.02 -1.07
CA GLY A 15 4.04 -8.90 -2.24
C GLY A 15 3.16 -10.12 -2.00
N LEU A 16 3.32 -10.77 -0.85
CA LEU A 16 2.54 -11.94 -0.47
C LEU A 16 1.06 -11.59 -0.26
N ALA A 17 0.77 -10.48 0.40
CA ALA A 17 -0.60 -9.99 0.61
C ALA A 17 -1.31 -9.70 -0.73
N ASN A 18 -0.61 -9.05 -1.66
CA ASN A 18 -1.15 -8.76 -3.01
C ASN A 18 -1.40 -10.01 -3.84
N TYR A 19 -0.67 -11.10 -3.58
CA TYR A 19 -0.91 -12.39 -4.24
C TYR A 19 -2.06 -13.18 -3.58
N LEU A 20 -2.08 -13.24 -2.25
CA LEU A 20 -3.07 -14.01 -1.49
C LEU A 20 -4.46 -13.37 -1.48
N GLY A 21 -4.55 -12.04 -1.44
CA GLY A 21 -5.82 -11.31 -1.40
C GLY A 21 -6.76 -11.67 -2.56
N PRO A 22 -6.33 -11.55 -3.83
CA PRO A 22 -7.14 -11.93 -4.99
C PRO A 22 -7.54 -13.41 -5.02
N LEU A 23 -6.69 -14.30 -4.47
CA LEU A 23 -7.01 -15.73 -4.36
C LEU A 23 -8.12 -15.98 -3.34
N GLN A 24 -8.13 -15.25 -2.22
CA GLN A 24 -9.19 -15.33 -1.21
C GLN A 24 -10.52 -14.78 -1.71
N THR A 25 -10.52 -13.70 -2.50
CA THR A 25 -11.75 -13.14 -3.09
C THR A 25 -12.42 -14.06 -4.13
N ARG A 26 -11.72 -15.10 -4.60
CA ARG A 26 -12.34 -16.16 -5.44
C ARG A 26 -13.17 -17.17 -4.65
N ARG A 27 -12.92 -17.28 -3.34
CA ARG A 27 -13.57 -18.28 -2.46
C ARG A 27 -14.54 -17.64 -1.46
N LEU A 28 -14.37 -16.35 -1.16
CA LEU A 28 -15.14 -15.62 -0.17
C LEU A 28 -15.67 -14.31 -0.77
N PRO A 29 -16.84 -13.82 -0.31
CA PRO A 29 -17.35 -12.52 -0.73
C PRO A 29 -16.38 -11.40 -0.31
N LEU A 30 -16.18 -10.41 -1.19
CA LEU A 30 -15.23 -9.30 -1.00
C LEU A 30 -15.39 -8.61 0.36
N GLY A 31 -16.63 -8.37 0.79
CA GLY A 31 -16.92 -7.76 2.09
C GLY A 31 -16.38 -8.56 3.27
N ALA A 32 -16.46 -9.90 3.23
CA ALA A 32 -15.93 -10.75 4.30
C ALA A 32 -14.40 -10.72 4.34
N VAL A 33 -13.74 -10.67 3.17
CA VAL A 33 -12.26 -10.55 3.09
C VAL A 33 -11.81 -9.21 3.64
N LEU A 34 -12.48 -8.11 3.29
CA LEU A 34 -12.15 -6.77 3.75
C LEU A 34 -12.36 -6.60 5.26
N VAL A 35 -13.51 -7.04 5.79
CA VAL A 35 -13.81 -6.99 7.23
C VAL A 35 -12.86 -7.90 8.01
N GLY A 36 -12.58 -9.10 7.49
CA GLY A 36 -11.60 -10.01 8.08
C GLY A 36 -10.22 -9.39 8.18
N ASN A 37 -9.73 -8.79 7.09
CA ASN A 37 -8.42 -8.14 7.06
C ASN A 37 -8.35 -6.90 7.97
N ALA A 38 -9.39 -6.07 8.01
CA ALA A 38 -9.45 -4.91 8.90
C ALA A 38 -9.50 -5.35 10.38
N GLY A 39 -10.27 -6.40 10.68
CA GLY A 39 -10.38 -6.98 12.02
C GLY A 39 -9.06 -7.59 12.50
N THR A 40 -8.38 -8.37 11.66
CA THR A 40 -7.07 -8.94 12.02
C THR A 40 -6.02 -7.84 12.21
N ALA A 41 -5.98 -6.83 11.33
CA ALA A 41 -5.08 -5.69 11.48
C ALA A 41 -5.32 -4.94 12.81
N LEU A 42 -6.59 -4.73 13.19
CA LEU A 42 -6.96 -4.10 14.46
C LEU A 42 -6.52 -4.95 15.66
N LEU A 43 -6.81 -6.25 15.64
CA LEU A 43 -6.43 -7.16 16.73
C LEU A 43 -4.92 -7.24 16.92
N VAL A 44 -4.15 -7.34 15.83
CA VAL A 44 -2.69 -7.34 15.86
C VAL A 44 -2.16 -6.00 16.40
N SER A 45 -2.75 -4.89 15.99
CA SER A 45 -2.36 -3.56 16.48
C SER A 45 -2.60 -3.42 17.98
N ILE A 46 -3.77 -3.86 18.47
CA ILE A 46 -4.07 -3.89 19.91
C ILE A 46 -3.07 -4.78 20.65
N GLY A 47 -2.80 -5.98 20.14
CA GLY A 47 -1.83 -6.90 20.74
C GLY A 47 -0.42 -6.29 20.84
N LEU A 48 0.03 -5.59 19.80
CA LEU A 48 1.31 -4.89 19.79
C LEU A 48 1.37 -3.76 20.83
N VAL A 49 0.31 -2.94 20.93
CA VAL A 49 0.23 -1.86 21.94
C VAL A 49 0.29 -2.44 23.35
N LEU A 50 -0.45 -3.52 23.62
CA LEU A 50 -0.45 -4.20 24.92
C LEU A 50 0.92 -4.78 25.28
N VAL A 51 1.62 -5.40 24.33
CA VAL A 51 2.96 -5.96 24.54
C VAL A 51 4.02 -4.86 24.71
N ALA A 52 3.91 -3.75 23.97
CA ALA A 52 4.82 -2.63 24.06
C ALA A 52 4.64 -1.79 25.33
N GLY A 53 3.49 -1.91 26.01
CA GLY A 53 3.17 -1.12 27.21
C GLY A 53 2.96 0.37 26.91
N GLU A 54 2.65 0.70 25.65
CA GLU A 54 2.42 2.08 25.19
C GLU A 54 1.11 2.63 25.78
N ALA A 55 1.11 3.93 26.08
CA ALA A 55 -0.10 4.63 26.54
C ALA A 55 -1.14 4.72 25.42
N LEU A 56 -2.41 4.90 25.79
CA LEU A 56 -3.45 5.14 24.78
C LEU A 56 -3.09 6.41 23.97
N PRO A 57 -3.26 6.38 22.64
CA PRO A 57 -3.00 7.53 21.80
C PRO A 57 -3.88 8.70 22.22
N ASP A 58 -3.30 9.90 22.26
CA ASP A 58 -4.05 11.13 22.53
C ASP A 58 -5.10 11.39 21.43
N THR A 59 -6.10 12.20 21.77
CA THR A 59 -7.19 12.61 20.89
C THR A 59 -6.69 13.16 19.56
N GLY A 60 -5.58 13.90 19.55
CA GLY A 60 -4.96 14.40 18.32
C GLY A 60 -4.46 13.28 17.40
N ALA A 61 -3.80 12.27 17.96
CA ALA A 61 -3.31 11.12 17.20
C ALA A 61 -4.47 10.27 16.65
N ILE A 62 -5.54 10.11 17.43
CA ILE A 62 -6.77 9.43 16.99
C ILE A 62 -7.40 10.18 15.81
N ALA A 63 -7.49 11.52 15.87
CA ALA A 63 -8.07 12.32 14.80
C ALA A 63 -7.27 12.20 13.49
N VAL A 64 -5.94 12.25 13.57
CA VAL A 64 -5.05 12.03 12.42
C VAL A 64 -5.18 10.61 11.87
N GLY A 65 -5.25 9.60 12.74
CA GLY A 65 -5.47 8.20 12.34
C GLY A 65 -6.80 7.98 11.62
N LEU A 66 -7.88 8.60 12.12
CA LEU A 66 -9.20 8.58 11.46
C LEU A 66 -9.16 9.27 10.11
N ALA A 67 -8.54 10.45 10.02
CA ALA A 67 -8.38 11.18 8.77
C ALA A 67 -7.58 10.36 7.73
N ALA A 68 -6.50 9.70 8.16
CA ALA A 68 -5.73 8.80 7.32
C ALA A 68 -6.55 7.59 6.84
N GLY A 69 -7.36 7.00 7.72
CA GLY A 69 -8.27 5.90 7.37
C GLY A 69 -9.32 6.31 6.32
N VAL A 70 -9.94 7.49 6.49
CA VAL A 70 -10.91 8.05 5.53
C VAL A 70 -10.23 8.35 4.19
N ALA A 71 -9.05 8.96 4.21
CA ALA A 71 -8.27 9.24 2.99
C ALA A 71 -7.91 7.95 2.25
N ASN A 72 -7.52 6.90 2.98
CA ASN A 72 -7.23 5.58 2.41
C ASN A 72 -8.49 4.95 1.78
N LEU A 73 -9.63 5.02 2.46
CA LEU A 73 -10.90 4.51 1.93
C LEU A 73 -11.32 5.25 0.64
N ALA A 74 -11.22 6.58 0.66
CA ALA A 74 -11.49 7.40 -0.52
C ALA A 74 -10.55 7.07 -1.68
N GLY A 75 -9.25 6.91 -1.40
CA GLY A 75 -8.25 6.49 -2.38
C GLY A 75 -8.58 5.14 -3.00
N LEU A 76 -8.98 4.15 -2.18
CA LEU A 76 -9.36 2.83 -2.64
C LEU A 76 -10.63 2.85 -3.51
N ILE A 77 -11.63 3.65 -3.13
CA ILE A 77 -12.85 3.85 -3.94
C ILE A 77 -12.50 4.49 -5.29
N LEU A 78 -11.70 5.55 -5.29
CA LEU A 78 -11.26 6.22 -6.52
C LEU A 78 -10.45 5.27 -7.41
N TYR A 79 -9.57 4.45 -6.82
CA TYR A 79 -8.80 3.44 -7.52
C TYR A 79 -9.70 2.39 -8.19
N PHE A 80 -10.66 1.83 -7.46
CA PHE A 80 -11.61 0.88 -8.05
C PHE A 80 -12.52 1.52 -9.09
N ARG A 81 -12.94 2.78 -8.92
CA ARG A 81 -13.68 3.51 -9.95
C ARG A 81 -12.85 3.75 -11.20
N ALA A 82 -11.58 4.12 -11.06
CA ALA A 82 -10.66 4.26 -12.19
C ALA A 82 -10.47 2.94 -12.93
N ALA A 83 -10.37 1.83 -12.19
CA ALA A 83 -10.30 0.48 -12.75
C ALA A 83 -11.60 0.02 -13.44
N ALA A 84 -12.74 0.59 -13.09
CA ALA A 84 -14.02 0.32 -13.76
C ALA A 84 -14.24 1.20 -15.01
N LEU A 85 -13.71 2.44 -15.01
CA LEU A 85 -13.83 3.40 -16.11
C LEU A 85 -12.77 3.20 -17.22
N GLY A 86 -11.65 2.55 -16.91
CA GLY A 86 -10.57 2.25 -17.86
C GLY A 86 -9.84 0.97 -17.50
N SER A 87 -8.78 0.61 -18.24
CA SER A 87 -8.01 -0.58 -17.88
C SER A 87 -7.29 -0.38 -16.55
N LEU A 88 -7.41 -1.34 -15.63
CA LEU A 88 -6.62 -1.41 -14.39
C LEU A 88 -5.11 -1.18 -14.65
N SER A 89 -4.63 -1.57 -15.84
CA SER A 89 -3.27 -1.37 -16.34
C SER A 89 -2.82 0.10 -16.45
N ILE A 90 -3.72 1.07 -16.40
CA ILE A 90 -3.38 2.52 -16.38
C ILE A 90 -3.50 3.07 -14.95
N ALA A 91 -4.53 2.66 -14.21
CA ALA A 91 -4.74 3.09 -12.83
C ALA A 91 -3.60 2.62 -11.90
N ALA A 92 -3.06 1.42 -12.11
CA ALA A 92 -1.96 0.88 -11.31
C ALA A 92 -0.65 1.68 -11.45
N PRO A 93 -0.13 1.98 -12.67
CA PRO A 93 1.02 2.87 -12.83
C PRO A 93 0.82 4.27 -12.25
N ILE A 94 -0.38 4.86 -12.44
CA ILE A 94 -0.70 6.19 -11.87
C ILE A 94 -0.72 6.12 -10.34
N GLY A 95 -1.31 5.07 -9.75
CA GLY A 95 -1.29 4.88 -8.30
C GLY A 95 0.13 4.73 -7.74
N ALA A 96 1.02 4.05 -8.48
CA ALA A 96 2.41 3.87 -8.07
C ALA A 96 3.20 5.19 -7.95
N THR A 97 2.81 6.25 -8.65
CA THR A 97 3.46 7.57 -8.49
C THR A 97 3.19 8.18 -7.12
N GLY A 98 2.22 7.66 -6.35
CA GLY A 98 1.96 8.07 -4.97
C GLY A 98 3.17 7.93 -4.04
N ALA A 99 4.14 7.05 -4.38
CA ALA A 99 5.40 6.91 -3.64
C ALA A 99 6.24 8.21 -3.60
N VAL A 100 5.99 9.16 -4.51
CA VAL A 100 6.64 10.48 -4.48
C VAL A 100 6.28 11.26 -3.22
N ILE A 101 5.06 11.11 -2.69
CA ILE A 101 4.58 11.85 -1.52
C ILE A 101 5.43 11.56 -0.26
N PRO A 102 5.58 10.31 0.21
CA PRO A 102 6.38 10.04 1.40
C PRO A 102 7.86 10.39 1.21
N VAL A 103 8.41 10.25 -0.01
CA VAL A 103 9.79 10.69 -0.31
C VAL A 103 9.92 12.20 -0.17
N ALA A 104 8.99 12.98 -0.72
CA ALA A 104 9.00 14.43 -0.60
C ALA A 104 8.83 14.88 0.85
N VAL A 105 7.96 14.23 1.63
CA VAL A 105 7.78 14.52 3.06
C VAL A 105 9.03 14.19 3.87
N GLY A 106 9.71 13.07 3.60
CA GLY A 106 10.96 12.71 4.27
C GLY A 106 12.07 13.73 4.01
N LEU A 107 12.23 14.13 2.74
CA LEU A 107 13.17 15.19 2.35
C LEU A 107 12.84 16.54 2.99
N ALA A 108 11.56 16.95 2.99
CA ALA A 108 11.11 18.19 3.62
C ALA A 108 11.29 18.17 5.15
N SER A 109 11.23 16.98 5.77
CA SER A 109 11.48 16.78 7.20
C SER A 109 12.98 16.79 7.55
N GLY A 110 13.86 16.96 6.56
CA GLY A 110 15.31 17.10 6.75
C GLY A 110 16.11 15.80 6.66
N GLU A 111 15.52 14.70 6.18
CA GLU A 111 16.29 13.49 5.90
C GLU A 111 17.37 13.79 4.85
N ARG A 112 18.61 13.37 5.13
CA ARG A 112 19.76 13.52 4.24
C ARG A 112 20.08 12.16 3.61
N PRO A 113 19.40 11.79 2.51
CA PRO A 113 19.66 10.52 1.85
C PRO A 113 21.10 10.49 1.33
N SER A 114 21.74 9.34 1.49
CA SER A 114 23.02 9.07 0.84
C SER A 114 22.88 9.06 -0.69
N LEU A 115 23.99 9.28 -1.40
CA LEU A 115 24.07 9.15 -2.87
C LEU A 115 23.49 7.81 -3.38
N LEU A 116 23.67 6.74 -2.60
CA LEU A 116 23.16 5.41 -2.96
C LEU A 116 21.63 5.31 -2.84
N GLN A 117 21.02 6.00 -1.88
CA GLN A 117 19.56 6.08 -1.75
C GLN A 117 18.95 6.96 -2.84
N LEU A 118 19.60 8.08 -3.16
CA LEU A 118 19.22 8.94 -4.28
C LEU A 118 19.25 8.21 -5.63
N ALA A 119 20.14 7.24 -5.81
CA ALA A 119 20.15 6.35 -6.98
C ALA A 119 19.09 5.23 -6.87
N GLY A 120 18.85 4.70 -5.67
CA GLY A 120 17.90 3.62 -5.42
C GLY A 120 16.43 4.02 -5.62
N ILE A 121 16.04 5.23 -5.24
CA ILE A 121 14.68 5.76 -5.43
C ILE A 121 14.23 5.72 -6.90
N PRO A 122 14.94 6.36 -7.86
CA PRO A 122 14.55 6.33 -9.26
C PRO A 122 14.62 4.92 -9.86
N LEU A 123 15.57 4.08 -9.44
CA LEU A 123 15.63 2.67 -9.85
C LEU A 123 14.40 1.87 -9.40
N ALA A 124 13.97 2.05 -8.15
CA ALA A 124 12.77 1.40 -7.63
C ALA A 124 11.50 1.88 -8.35
N VAL A 125 11.37 3.18 -8.57
CA VAL A 125 10.25 3.77 -9.33
C VAL A 125 10.22 3.23 -10.77
N ALA A 126 11.37 3.16 -11.44
CA ALA A 126 11.49 2.59 -12.78
C ALA A 126 11.12 1.10 -12.79
N GLY A 127 11.58 0.33 -11.80
CA GLY A 127 11.23 -1.08 -11.64
C GLY A 127 9.72 -1.29 -11.49
N VAL A 128 9.05 -0.48 -10.66
CA VAL A 128 7.59 -0.52 -10.50
C VAL A 128 6.88 -0.17 -11.81
N ALA A 129 7.34 0.87 -12.52
CA ALA A 129 6.77 1.26 -13.81
C ALA A 129 6.91 0.14 -14.87
N LEU A 130 8.06 -0.54 -14.91
CA LEU A 130 8.28 -1.69 -15.79
C LEU A 130 7.42 -2.89 -15.40
N ALA A 131 7.27 -3.17 -14.10
CA ALA A 131 6.43 -4.25 -13.59
C ALA A 131 4.94 -4.00 -13.82
N ALA A 132 4.51 -2.74 -13.86
CA ALA A 132 3.13 -2.35 -14.11
C ALA A 132 2.71 -2.42 -15.59
N ARG A 133 3.62 -2.77 -16.51
CA ARG A 133 3.31 -2.90 -17.94
C ARG A 133 2.26 -4.00 -18.16
N PRO A 134 1.27 -3.78 -19.05
CA PRO A 134 0.34 -4.83 -19.43
C PRO A 134 1.12 -6.05 -19.93
N ALA A 135 0.81 -7.24 -19.40
CA ALA A 135 1.25 -8.48 -20.03
C ALA A 135 0.67 -8.49 -21.45
N GLY A 136 1.52 -8.45 -22.47
CA GLY A 136 1.10 -8.49 -23.87
C GLY A 136 0.35 -9.79 -24.12
N GLY A 137 -0.97 -9.74 -24.03
CA GLY A 137 -1.84 -10.89 -24.19
C GLY A 137 -3.27 -10.42 -24.43
N SER A 138 -3.72 -10.56 -25.67
CA SER A 138 -5.05 -10.22 -26.17
C SER A 138 -6.18 -10.67 -25.24
N ALA A 139 -6.69 -9.76 -24.41
CA ALA A 139 -7.98 -9.94 -23.76
C ALA A 139 -9.07 -9.69 -24.81
N ARG A 140 -9.49 -10.75 -25.51
CA ARG A 140 -10.73 -10.73 -26.27
C ARG A 140 -11.87 -10.37 -25.32
N ALA A 141 -12.64 -9.35 -25.67
CA ALA A 141 -13.82 -8.93 -24.93
C ALA A 141 -14.85 -10.09 -24.84
N PRO A 142 -15.52 -10.27 -23.69
CA PRO A 142 -16.70 -11.12 -23.61
C PRO A 142 -17.85 -10.42 -24.35
N VAL A 143 -18.49 -11.18 -25.24
CA VAL A 143 -19.71 -10.81 -25.98
C VAL A 143 -20.92 -10.90 -25.07
#